data_AF-A0A3D1M3G7-F1
#
_entry.id   AF-A0A3D1M3G7-F1
#
_cell.length_a   1.000
_cell.length_b   1.000
_cell.length_c   1.000
_cell.angle_alpha   90.00
_cell.angle_beta   90.00
_cell.angle_gamma   90.00
#
_symmetry.space_group_name_H-M   'P 1'
#
loop_
_entity.id
_entity.type
_entity.pdbx_description
1 polymer ?
#
loop_
_entity_poly.entity_id
_entity_poly.type
_entity_poly.pdbx_seq_one_letter_code
_entity_poly.pdbx_strand_id
1 'polypeptide(L)' 'GCQQPVSSDDFLSPLYEEGVSCPECHGKLSDSQIANSRERQKQIQLAYSRGEEHMGRKLLRKNNKNNS' A
#
# COMPACT_ATOMS: atom_id res chain seq x y z
N GLY A 1 -11.55 0.22 -4.93
CA GLY A 1 -11.48 -0.77 -3.83
C GLY A 1 -12.14 -0.27 -2.56
N CYS A 2 -12.53 -1.18 -1.66
CA CYS A 2 -13.33 -0.87 -0.46
C CYS A 2 -12.57 -0.34 0.77
N GLN A 3 -11.23 -0.19 0.69
CA GLN A 3 -10.38 0.19 1.84
C GLN A 3 -10.58 -0.69 3.10
N GLN A 4 -11.21 -1.86 2.95
CA GLN A 4 -11.40 -2.81 4.03
C GLN A 4 -10.13 -3.64 4.24
N PRO A 5 -9.88 -4.13 5.46
CA PRO A 5 -8.86 -5.14 5.69
C PRO A 5 -9.16 -6.37 4.82
N VAL A 6 -8.13 -6.84 4.12
CA VAL A 6 -8.21 -8.00 3.23
C VAL A 6 -7.65 -9.20 4.00
N SER A 7 -8.41 -10.29 4.07
CA SER A 7 -7.97 -11.51 4.75
C SER A 7 -6.81 -12.15 4.00
N SER A 8 -6.03 -13.00 4.68
CA SER A 8 -4.89 -13.68 4.06
C SER A 8 -5.28 -14.54 2.86
N ASP A 9 -6.42 -15.24 2.93
CA ASP A 9 -6.97 -16.02 1.82
C ASP A 9 -7.42 -15.13 0.65
N ASP A 10 -7.97 -13.95 0.94
CA ASP A 10 -8.40 -13.00 -0.09
C ASP A 10 -7.20 -12.44 -0.86
N PHE A 11 -6.06 -12.23 -0.19
CA PHE A 11 -4.80 -11.83 -0.83
C PHE A 11 -4.27 -12.86 -1.83
N LEU A 12 -4.58 -14.15 -1.64
CA LEU A 12 -4.16 -15.24 -2.52
C LEU A 12 -5.12 -15.44 -3.71
N SER A 13 -6.27 -14.78 -3.70
CA SER A 13 -7.26 -14.92 -4.75
C SER A 13 -6.79 -14.28 -6.05
N PRO A 14 -7.03 -14.90 -7.22
CA PRO A 14 -6.74 -14.29 -8.52
C PRO A 14 -7.58 -13.03 -8.81
N LEU A 15 -8.61 -12.78 -8.01
CA LEU A 15 -9.49 -11.62 -8.12
C LEU A 15 -8.98 -10.40 -7.34
N TYR A 16 -7.92 -10.58 -6.55
CA TYR A 16 -7.31 -9.54 -5.75
C TYR A 16 -6.33 -8.69 -6.57
N GLU A 17 -6.53 -7.38 -6.53
CA GLU A 17 -5.63 -6.39 -7.11
C GLU A 17 -5.44 -5.28 -6.07
N GLU A 18 -4.21 -5.14 -5.56
CA GLU A 18 -3.89 -4.24 -4.45
C GLU A 18 -4.34 -2.81 -4.72
N GLY A 19 -5.13 -2.24 -3.80
CA GLY A 19 -5.66 -0.88 -3.93
C GLY A 19 -6.78 -0.73 -4.97
N VAL A 20 -7.11 -1.78 -5.72
CA VAL A 20 -8.07 -1.76 -6.83
C VAL A 20 -9.32 -2.57 -6.52
N SER A 21 -9.19 -3.88 -6.34
CA SER A 21 -10.29 -4.81 -6.07
C SER A 21 -9.89 -5.90 -5.10
N CYS A 22 -10.81 -6.28 -4.20
CA CYS A 22 -10.72 -7.53 -3.45
C CYS A 22 -11.73 -8.54 -4.00
N PRO A 23 -11.66 -9.83 -3.65
CA PRO A 23 -12.61 -10.85 -4.13
C PRO A 23 -14.07 -10.46 -3.87
N GLU A 24 -14.32 -9.83 -2.73
CA GLU A 24 -15.64 -9.32 -2.36
C GLU A 24 -16.13 -8.13 -3.19
N CYS A 25 -15.22 -7.31 -3.73
CA CYS A 25 -15.57 -6.17 -4.59
C CYS A 25 -15.51 -6.53 -6.07
N HIS A 26 -14.79 -7.59 -6.42
CA HIS A 26 -14.65 -8.06 -7.80
C HIS A 26 -16.03 -8.42 -8.36
N GLY A 27 -16.41 -7.81 -9.48
CA GLY A 27 -17.76 -7.95 -10.06
C GLY A 27 -18.85 -7.08 -9.43
N LYS A 28 -18.59 -6.38 -8.31
CA LYS A 28 -19.50 -5.36 -7.74
C LYS A 28 -19.09 -3.93 -8.14
N LEU A 29 -17.82 -3.73 -8.50
CA LEU A 29 -17.29 -2.45 -8.98
C LEU A 29 -17.55 -2.28 -10.48
N SER A 30 -17.94 -1.08 -10.89
CA SER A 30 -18.02 -0.72 -12.31
C SER A 30 -16.63 -0.50 -12.91
N ASP A 31 -16.50 -0.61 -14.24
CA ASP A 31 -15.24 -0.36 -14.95
C ASP A 31 -14.62 1.01 -14.62
N SER A 32 -15.47 2.04 -14.46
CA SER A 32 -15.06 3.39 -14.07
C SER A 32 -14.46 3.44 -12.65
N GLN A 33 -15.02 2.70 -11.70
CA GLN A 33 -14.51 2.62 -10.33
C GLN A 33 -13.19 1.86 -10.27
N ILE A 34 -13.06 0.80 -11.08
CA ILE A 34 -11.82 0.03 -11.22
C ILE A 34 -10.73 0.93 -11.81
N ALA A 35 -11.01 1.64 -12.90
CA ALA A 35 -10.06 2.56 -13.53
C ALA A 35 -9.57 3.66 -12.57
N ASN A 36 -10.49 4.31 -11.84
CA ASN A 36 -10.14 5.32 -10.85
C ASN A 36 -9.29 4.75 -9.70
N SER A 37 -9.60 3.52 -9.24
CA SER A 37 -8.84 2.86 -8.18
C SER A 37 -7.43 2.51 -8.66
N ARG A 38 -7.28 2.03 -9.90
CA ARG A 38 -5.99 1.76 -10.55
C ARG A 38 -5.14 3.01 -10.66
N GLU A 39 -5.73 4.10 -11.13
CA GLU A 39 -5.00 5.36 -11.28
C GLU A 39 -4.56 5.89 -9.91
N ARG A 40 -5.45 5.87 -8.90
CA ARG A 40 -5.06 6.23 -7.52
C ARG A 40 -3.92 5.36 -7.01
N GLN A 41 -4.01 4.03 -7.17
CA GLN A 41 -2.97 3.11 -6.74
C GLN A 41 -1.64 3.41 -7.46
N LYS A 42 -1.68 3.67 -8.76
CA LYS A 42 -0.51 4.08 -9.54
C LYS A 42 0.11 5.36 -9.01
N GLN A 43 -0.69 6.39 -8.69
CA GLN A 43 -0.17 7.63 -8.11
C GLN A 43 0.47 7.41 -6.74
N ILE A 44 -0.09 6.52 -5.92
CA ILE A 44 0.50 6.11 -4.64
C ILE A 44 1.84 5.39 -4.87
N GLN A 45 1.90 4.41 -5.77
CA GLN A 45 3.13 3.70 -6.11
C GLN A 45 4.20 4.63 -6.69
N LEU A 46 3.79 5.59 -7.54
CA LEU A 46 4.68 6.64 -8.03
C LEU A 46 5.16 7.55 -6.90
N ALA A 47 4.31 7.91 -5.93
CA ALA A 47 4.72 8.68 -4.77
C ALA A 47 5.66 7.90 -3.86
N TYR A 48 5.46 6.59 -3.68
CA TYR A 48 6.40 5.71 -2.99
C TYR A 48 7.73 5.63 -3.74
N SER A 49 7.72 5.43 -5.05
CA SER A 49 8.93 5.38 -5.89
C SER A 49 9.67 6.73 -5.91
N ARG A 50 8.94 7.85 -5.97
CA ARG A 50 9.51 9.22 -5.85
C ARG A 50 9.94 9.55 -4.42
N GLY A 51 9.38 8.84 -3.45
CA GLY A 51 9.60 8.97 -2.01
C GLY A 51 10.53 7.90 -1.44
N GLU A 52 11.23 7.11 -2.27
CA GLU A 52 12.33 6.22 -1.89
C GLU A 52 13.58 6.99 -1.41
N GLU A 53 13.36 8.05 -0.63
CA GLU A 53 14.35 8.61 0.30
C GLU A 53 13.70 9.03 1.64
N HIS A 54 12.54 8.48 2.03
CA HIS A 54 11.99 8.78 3.35
C HIS A 54 11.23 7.64 4.04
N MET A 55 11.94 6.60 4.48
CA MET A 55 11.98 6.21 5.90
C MET A 55 12.86 4.97 6.11
N GLY A 56 14.16 5.21 6.12
CA GLY A 56 15.17 4.30 6.64
C GLY A 56 16.24 5.03 7.45
N ARG A 57 15.96 6.21 8.03
CA ARG A 57 16.83 6.75 9.08
C ARG A 57 16.70 5.84 10.29
N LYS A 58 17.52 4.79 10.37
CA LYS A 58 17.95 4.23 11.65
C LYS A 58 18.38 5.43 12.48
N LEU A 59 17.57 5.84 13.44
CA LEU A 59 18.03 6.70 14.51
C LEU A 59 19.11 5.89 15.22
N LEU A 60 20.36 6.07 14.78
CA LEU A 60 21.53 5.62 15.53
C LEU A 60 21.50 6.43 16.83
N ARG A 61 20.85 5.86 17.84
CA ARG A 61 20.82 6.35 19.20
C ARG A 61 22.27 6.37 19.69
N LYS A 62 22.94 7.53 19.58
CA LYS A 62 24.29 7.73 20.12
C LYS A 62 24.21 7.60 21.64
N ASN A 63 24.64 6.46 22.16
CA ASN A 63 24.94 6.27 23.58
C ASN A 63 26.16 7.13 23.90
N ASN A 64 25.95 8.30 24.50
CA ASN A 64 27.03 9.14 25.00
C ASN A 64 27.45 8.61 26.38
N LYS A 65 28.37 7.63 26.42
CA LYS A 65 29.18 7.38 27.60
C LYS A 65 30.33 8.37 27.57
N ASN A 66 30.32 9.36 28.46
CA ASN A 66 31.54 10.06 28.87
C ASN A 66 31.52 10.21 30.39
N ASN A 67 32.46 9.50 31.02
CA ASN A 67 32.86 9.64 32.41
C ASN A 67 33.44 11.04 32.63
N SER A 68 33.09 11.67 33.76
CA SER A 68 33.99 12.50 34.57
C SER A 68 33.41 12.67 35.97
#